data_AF-A0A1F2SP85-F1
#
_entry.id   AF-A0A1F2SP85-F1
#
_cell.length_a   1.000
_cell.length_b   1.000
_cell.length_c   1.000
_cell.angle_alpha   90.00
_cell.angle_beta   90.00
_cell.angle_gamma   90.00
#
_symmetry.space_group_name_H-M   'P 1'
#
loop_
_entity.id
_entity.type
_entity.pdbx_description
1 polymer ?
#
loop_
_entity_poly.entity_id
_entity_poly.type
_entity_poly.pdbx_seq_one_letter_code
_entity_poly.pdbx_strand_id
1 'polypeptide(L)'
;MLLPARWLAARSAWSFSAATAPPCLLHSFGKLFASLADSDLVLGPTEDGGYYLIGCRRFDPGLFDNVAWSTAQVFAQTQANAERLGYRIAVLPPWFDLDAWKDVERLLAEARQGTRLPEHLAAFLKKLESGGWACQRARPAGC
;
A
#
# COMPACT_ATOMS: atom_id res chain seq x y z
N MET A 1 -12.71 11.05 41.56
CA MET A 1 -11.94 10.16 42.47
C MET A 1 -11.72 8.86 41.69
N LEU A 2 -10.86 8.90 40.68
CA LEU A 2 -9.48 8.40 40.68
C LEU A 2 -9.39 6.87 40.69
N LEU A 3 -9.27 6.28 39.49
CA LEU A 3 -8.54 5.05 39.23
C LEU A 3 -7.59 5.30 38.05
N PRO A 4 -6.41 4.66 38.01
CA PRO A 4 -5.15 5.36 37.80
C PRO A 4 -4.51 5.06 36.44
N ALA A 5 -3.64 6.00 36.04
CA ALA A 5 -2.74 5.92 34.90
C ALA A 5 -1.94 4.61 34.88
N ARG A 6 -2.04 3.87 33.76
CA ARG A 6 -1.07 2.84 33.35
C ARG A 6 -0.80 2.91 31.85
N TRP A 7 -0.55 4.11 31.34
CA TRP A 7 0.12 4.30 30.05
C TRP A 7 1.62 4.19 30.28
N LEU A 8 2.11 2.97 30.47
CA LEU A 8 3.55 2.69 30.57
C LEU A 8 3.94 1.62 29.55
N ALA A 9 4.67 2.11 28.54
CA ALA A 9 5.78 1.45 27.86
C ALA A 9 5.49 0.14 27.09
N ALA A 10 5.16 0.29 25.80
CA ALA A 10 5.70 -0.59 24.77
C ALA A 10 6.23 0.27 23.63
N ARG A 11 7.55 0.22 23.43
CA ARG A 11 8.31 0.96 22.40
C ARG A 11 8.08 0.36 20.99
N SER A 12 6.84 0.13 20.58
CA SER A 12 6.54 -0.41 19.24
C SER A 12 6.44 0.75 18.25
N ALA A 13 7.59 1.26 17.81
CA ALA A 13 7.64 2.23 16.73
C ALA A 13 7.30 1.53 15.41
N TRP A 14 6.02 1.57 15.04
CA TRP A 14 5.56 1.08 13.75
C TRP A 14 6.07 2.00 12.65
N SER A 15 6.86 1.47 11.73
CA SER A 15 7.29 2.21 10.53
C SER A 15 6.49 1.68 9.34
N PHE A 16 5.82 2.59 8.63
CA PHE A 16 5.02 2.29 7.45
C PHE A 16 5.54 3.12 6.28
N SER A 17 5.70 2.49 5.12
CA SER A 17 5.89 3.20 3.86
C SER A 17 4.83 2.70 2.88
N ALA A 18 3.99 3.62 2.42
CA ALA A 18 3.02 3.38 1.36
C ALA A 18 3.47 4.18 0.15
N ALA A 19 3.94 3.49 -0.89
CA ALA A 19 4.20 4.11 -2.18
C ALA A 19 2.84 4.29 -2.86
N THR A 20 2.43 5.54 -3.07
CA THR A 20 1.37 5.95 -4.01
C THR A 20 0.04 5.18 -3.92
N ALA A 21 -0.53 5.04 -2.72
CA ALA A 21 -1.77 4.29 -2.52
C ALA A 21 -2.99 5.21 -2.29
N PRO A 22 -4.10 5.04 -3.03
CA PRO A 22 -5.34 5.70 -2.67
C PRO A 22 -5.90 5.12 -1.37
N PRO A 23 -6.70 5.89 -0.63
CA PRO A 23 -7.17 5.51 0.69
C PRO A 23 -8.11 4.29 0.74
N CYS A 24 -8.46 3.63 -0.38
CA CYS A 24 -9.04 2.27 -0.33
C CYS A 24 -8.10 1.28 0.39
N LEU A 25 -6.82 1.65 0.50
CA LEU A 25 -5.83 1.04 1.38
C LEU A 25 -6.13 1.17 2.89
N LEU A 26 -7.10 2.00 3.35
CA LEU A 26 -7.53 2.02 4.77
C LEU A 26 -7.99 0.64 5.25
N HIS A 27 -8.60 -0.15 4.37
CA HIS A 27 -8.93 -1.54 4.69
C HIS A 27 -7.67 -2.40 4.81
N SER A 28 -6.65 -2.13 3.99
CA SER A 28 -5.33 -2.76 4.10
C SER A 28 -4.59 -2.33 5.36
N PHE A 29 -4.76 -1.11 5.85
CA PHE A 29 -4.23 -0.68 7.16
C PHE A 29 -4.92 -1.43 8.31
N GLY A 30 -6.25 -1.63 8.27
CA GLY A 30 -6.94 -2.48 9.24
C GLY A 30 -6.42 -3.92 9.25
N LYS A 31 -6.24 -4.52 8.07
CA LYS A 31 -5.63 -5.85 7.91
C LYS A 31 -4.18 -5.86 8.38
N LEU A 32 -3.41 -4.82 8.08
CA LEU A 32 -2.04 -4.64 8.52
C LEU A 32 -1.92 -4.65 10.04
N PHE A 33 -2.68 -3.80 10.73
CA PHE A 33 -2.66 -3.76 12.20
C PHE A 33 -3.11 -5.07 12.83
N ALA A 34 -4.11 -5.73 12.24
CA ALA A 34 -4.54 -7.06 12.68
C ALA A 34 -3.43 -8.11 12.48
N SER A 35 -2.80 -8.15 11.31
CA SER A 35 -1.72 -9.10 10.99
C SER A 35 -0.44 -8.86 11.81
N LEU A 36 -0.16 -7.62 12.17
CA LEU A 36 0.99 -7.24 12.99
C LEU A 36 0.84 -7.63 14.48
N ALA A 37 -0.34 -8.08 14.91
CA ALA A 37 -0.50 -8.69 16.23
C ALA A 37 0.31 -10.00 16.34
N ASP A 38 0.34 -10.78 15.26
CA ASP A 38 0.97 -12.11 15.22
C ASP A 38 2.20 -12.19 14.31
N SER A 39 2.51 -11.12 13.57
CA SER A 39 3.61 -11.07 12.59
C SER A 39 4.62 -9.98 12.92
N ASP A 40 5.87 -10.18 12.51
CA ASP A 40 6.97 -9.24 12.70
C ASP A 40 7.11 -8.30 11.50
N LEU A 41 6.73 -8.78 10.31
CA LEU A 41 6.70 -8.05 9.05
C LEU A 41 5.39 -8.34 8.32
N VAL A 42 4.80 -7.31 7.72
CA VAL A 42 3.68 -7.43 6.79
C VAL A 42 4.05 -6.78 5.47
N LEU A 43 3.82 -7.50 4.37
CA LEU A 43 4.09 -7.06 3.01
C LEU A 43 2.80 -7.09 2.18
N GLY A 44 2.51 -6.02 1.46
CA GLY A 44 1.46 -5.96 0.44
C GLY A 44 2.09 -5.94 -0.95
N PRO A 45 2.14 -7.09 -1.66
CA PRO A 45 2.82 -7.18 -2.96
C PRO A 45 2.09 -6.38 -4.04
N THR A 46 2.84 -5.80 -4.95
CA THR A 46 2.30 -5.24 -6.20
C THR A 46 2.38 -6.28 -7.32
N GLU A 47 1.50 -6.19 -8.30
CA GLU A 47 1.49 -7.09 -9.48
C GLU A 47 2.76 -6.99 -10.34
N ASP A 48 3.51 -5.90 -10.23
CA ASP A 48 4.77 -5.66 -10.96
C ASP A 48 6.01 -6.23 -10.26
N GLY A 49 5.86 -6.80 -9.05
CA GLY A 49 6.94 -7.42 -8.27
C GLY A 49 7.56 -6.55 -7.18
N GLY A 50 7.02 -5.34 -6.95
CA GLY A 50 7.28 -4.52 -5.78
C GLY A 50 6.32 -4.80 -4.61
N TYR A 51 6.17 -3.80 -3.73
CA TYR A 51 5.14 -3.81 -2.68
C TYR A 51 4.55 -2.41 -2.49
N TYR A 52 3.22 -2.33 -2.38
CA TYR A 52 2.50 -1.08 -2.13
C TYR A 52 2.48 -0.75 -0.64
N LEU A 53 2.80 -1.73 0.21
CA LEU A 53 2.79 -1.60 1.65
C LEU A 53 3.86 -2.48 2.29
N ILE A 54 4.60 -1.89 3.21
CA ILE A 54 5.43 -2.59 4.17
C ILE A 54 5.14 -2.04 5.57
N GLY A 55 4.93 -2.94 6.53
CA GLY A 55 4.82 -2.58 7.94
C GLY A 55 5.61 -3.55 8.80
N CYS A 56 6.41 -3.03 9.71
CA CYS A 56 7.26 -3.84 10.57
C CYS A 56 7.02 -3.51 12.04
N ARG A 57 6.96 -4.55 12.88
CA ARG A 57 6.92 -4.43 14.34
C ARG A 57 8.33 -4.24 14.91
N ARG A 58 9.30 -4.89 14.29
CA ARG A 58 10.73 -4.75 14.54
C ARG A 58 11.37 -4.26 13.25
N PHE A 59 12.10 -3.15 13.32
CA PHE A 59 12.88 -2.67 12.18
C PHE A 59 14.28 -3.28 12.21
N ASP A 60 14.72 -3.83 11.08
CA ASP A 60 16.09 -4.28 10.86
C ASP A 60 16.52 -3.80 9.46
N PRO A 61 17.59 -2.99 9.34
CA PRO A 61 18.09 -2.54 8.05
C PRO A 61 18.39 -3.69 7.07
N GLY A 62 18.73 -4.88 7.60
CA GLY A 62 19.03 -6.07 6.81
C GLY A 62 17.86 -6.57 5.95
N LEU A 63 16.63 -6.10 6.21
CA LEU A 63 15.47 -6.32 5.33
C LEU A 63 15.72 -5.78 3.91
N PHE A 64 16.52 -4.73 3.80
CA PHE A 64 16.78 -4.01 2.55
C PHE A 64 18.20 -4.23 2.00
N ASP A 65 18.97 -5.13 2.60
CA ASP A 65 20.31 -5.47 2.12
C ASP A 65 20.25 -6.09 0.72
N ASN A 66 21.03 -5.53 -0.21
CA ASN A 66 21.16 -6.01 -1.60
C ASN A 66 19.82 -6.12 -2.36
N VAL A 67 18.83 -5.30 -2.01
CA VAL A 67 17.58 -5.20 -2.78
C VAL A 67 17.80 -4.37 -4.03
N ALA A 68 17.50 -4.95 -5.19
CA ALA A 68 17.51 -4.29 -6.49
C ALA A 68 16.24 -3.44 -6.65
N TRP A 69 16.29 -2.23 -6.09
CA TRP A 69 15.19 -1.26 -6.15
C TRP A 69 14.71 -0.96 -7.57
N SER A 70 13.43 -0.62 -7.70
CA SER A 70 12.77 -0.34 -8.99
C SER A 70 12.82 -1.53 -9.99
N THR A 71 12.84 -2.75 -9.46
CA THR A 71 12.72 -3.99 -10.26
C THR A 71 11.59 -4.86 -9.75
N ALA A 72 11.14 -5.80 -10.58
CA ALA A 72 10.17 -6.84 -10.21
C ALA A 72 10.67 -7.83 -9.15
N GLN A 73 11.93 -7.70 -8.69
CA GLN A 73 12.53 -8.59 -7.71
C GLN A 73 12.46 -8.03 -6.29
N VAL A 74 12.03 -6.78 -6.11
CA VAL A 74 12.04 -6.08 -4.82
C VAL A 74 11.28 -6.88 -3.76
N PHE A 75 10.04 -7.32 -4.04
CA PHE A 75 9.25 -8.10 -3.10
C PHE A 75 9.95 -9.41 -2.70
N ALA A 76 10.40 -10.19 -3.70
CA ALA A 76 11.02 -11.48 -3.47
C ALA A 76 12.33 -11.36 -2.67
N GLN A 77 13.14 -10.34 -2.95
CA GLN A 77 14.40 -10.09 -2.24
C GLN A 77 14.15 -9.63 -0.80
N THR A 78 13.21 -8.71 -0.58
CA THR A 78 12.83 -8.27 0.77
C THR A 78 12.24 -9.42 1.59
N GLN A 79 11.40 -10.27 0.99
CA GLN A 79 10.88 -11.46 1.64
C GLN A 79 12.00 -12.44 2.03
N ALA A 80 12.91 -12.76 1.10
CA ALA A 80 14.04 -13.66 1.37
C ALA A 80 14.96 -13.13 2.49
N ASN A 81 15.19 -11.81 2.53
CA ASN A 81 15.92 -11.17 3.62
C ASN A 81 15.20 -11.31 4.97
N ALA A 82 13.88 -11.10 4.98
CA ALA A 82 13.07 -11.25 6.19
C ALA A 82 13.07 -12.70 6.71
N GLU A 83 12.95 -13.68 5.82
CA GLU A 83 13.05 -15.10 6.18
C GLU A 83 14.42 -15.45 6.77
N ARG A 84 15.51 -14.96 6.15
CA ARG A 84 16.88 -15.14 6.65
C ARG A 84 17.09 -14.53 8.03
N LEU A 85 16.42 -13.42 8.33
CA LEU A 85 16.47 -12.73 9.62
C LEU A 85 15.50 -13.32 10.67
N GLY A 86 14.75 -14.37 10.31
CA GLY A 86 13.84 -15.07 11.22
C GLY A 86 12.54 -14.31 11.50
N TYR A 87 12.08 -13.45 10.59
CA TYR A 87 10.80 -12.75 10.75
C TYR A 87 9.62 -13.70 10.54
N ARG A 88 8.55 -13.52 11.32
CA ARG A 88 7.22 -14.03 10.96
C ARG A 88 6.59 -13.04 9.98
N ILE A 89 6.34 -13.50 8.76
CA ILE A 89 5.88 -12.66 7.66
C ILE A 89 4.41 -12.94 7.40
N ALA A 90 3.59 -11.89 7.32
CA ALA A 90 2.26 -11.97 6.75
C ALA A 90 2.20 -11.23 5.42
N VAL A 91 1.63 -11.87 4.41
CA VAL A 91 1.50 -11.31 3.06
C VAL A 91 0.04 -10.95 2.83
N LEU A 92 -0.23 -9.68 2.55
CA LEU A 92 -1.56 -9.21 2.18
C LEU A 92 -1.88 -9.60 0.73
N PRO A 93 -3.15 -9.55 0.30
CA PRO A 93 -3.50 -9.77 -1.09
C PRO A 93 -2.74 -8.80 -2.02
N PRO A 94 -2.31 -9.27 -3.21
CA PRO A 94 -1.67 -8.43 -4.20
C PRO A 94 -2.61 -7.33 -4.69
N TRP A 95 -2.03 -6.21 -5.07
CA TRP A 95 -2.74 -5.08 -5.69
C TRP A 95 -1.89 -4.48 -6.81
N PHE A 96 -2.43 -3.56 -7.59
CA PHE A 96 -1.74 -2.92 -8.69
C PHE A 96 -1.38 -1.48 -8.30
N ASP A 97 -0.28 -0.98 -8.84
CA ASP A 97 0.08 0.42 -8.70
C ASP A 97 -0.80 1.31 -9.58
N LEU A 98 -1.11 2.50 -9.06
CA LEU A 98 -1.94 3.49 -9.75
C LEU A 98 -1.07 4.54 -10.43
N ASP A 99 -0.31 4.09 -11.43
CA ASP A 99 0.69 4.93 -12.13
C ASP A 99 0.20 5.45 -13.48
N ALA A 100 -0.74 4.75 -14.13
CA ALA A 100 -1.24 5.11 -15.45
C ALA A 100 -2.77 5.23 -15.49
N TRP A 101 -3.26 5.88 -16.55
CA TRP A 101 -4.71 6.09 -16.74
C TRP A 101 -5.50 4.77 -16.80
N LYS A 102 -4.92 3.72 -17.41
CA LYS A 102 -5.49 2.36 -17.42
C LYS A 102 -5.77 1.81 -16.02
N ASP A 103 -4.97 2.21 -15.02
CA ASP A 103 -5.10 1.74 -13.65
C ASP A 103 -6.27 2.46 -12.96
N VAL A 104 -6.49 3.73 -13.31
CA VAL A 104 -7.70 4.49 -12.92
C VAL A 104 -8.96 3.86 -13.53
N GLU A 105 -8.91 3.45 -14.81
CA GLU A 105 -10.02 2.75 -15.46
C GLU A 105 -10.33 1.41 -14.78
N ARG A 106 -9.30 0.65 -14.41
CA ARG A 106 -9.43 -0.58 -13.62
C ARG A 106 -10.08 -0.31 -12.27
N LEU A 107 -9.61 0.71 -11.54
CA LEU A 107 -10.18 1.09 -10.25
C LEU A 107 -11.65 1.49 -10.34
N LEU A 108 -12.03 2.22 -11.40
CA LEU A 108 -13.43 2.57 -11.68
C LEU A 108 -14.29 1.33 -11.94
N ALA A 109 -13.77 0.36 -12.70
CA ALA A 109 -14.47 -0.89 -12.97
C ALA A 109 -14.71 -1.69 -11.68
N GLU A 110 -13.68 -1.81 -10.81
CA GLU A 110 -13.80 -2.48 -9.51
C GLU A 110 -14.81 -1.76 -8.59
N ALA A 111 -14.82 -0.43 -8.58
CA ALA A 111 -15.77 0.35 -7.79
C ALA A 111 -17.23 0.11 -8.21
N ARG A 112 -17.48 0.00 -9.53
CA ARG A 112 -18.81 -0.35 -10.07
C ARG A 112 -19.23 -1.77 -9.69
N GLN A 113 -18.28 -2.67 -9.45
CA GLN A 113 -18.52 -4.04 -8.99
C GLN A 113 -18.70 -4.15 -7.46
N GLY A 114 -18.67 -3.03 -6.74
CA GLY A 114 -18.98 -2.98 -5.31
C GLY A 114 -17.76 -2.79 -4.40
N THR A 115 -16.56 -2.61 -4.94
CA THR A 115 -15.39 -2.22 -4.14
C THR A 115 -15.65 -0.86 -3.48
N ARG A 116 -15.60 -0.81 -2.14
CA ARG A 116 -15.76 0.44 -1.40
C ARG A 116 -14.50 1.30 -1.55
N LEU A 117 -14.66 2.41 -2.27
CA LEU A 117 -13.67 3.47 -2.31
C LEU A 117 -13.93 4.49 -1.19
N PRO A 118 -12.88 5.16 -0.70
CA PRO A 118 -13.02 6.32 0.18
C PRO A 118 -13.88 7.38 -0.46
N GLU A 119 -14.66 8.09 0.36
CA GLU A 119 -15.65 9.05 -0.13
C GLU A 119 -15.04 10.12 -1.04
N HIS A 120 -13.88 10.67 -0.68
CA HIS A 120 -13.22 11.70 -1.49
C HIS A 120 -12.66 11.16 -2.81
N LEU A 121 -12.19 9.90 -2.84
CA LEU A 121 -11.74 9.25 -4.08
C LEU A 121 -12.93 8.92 -4.98
N ALA A 122 -14.02 8.39 -4.41
CA ALA A 122 -15.26 8.15 -5.13
C ALA A 122 -15.85 9.45 -5.69
N ALA A 123 -15.81 10.55 -4.93
CA ALA A 123 -16.26 11.86 -5.38
C ALA A 123 -15.37 12.42 -6.51
N PHE A 124 -14.04 12.28 -6.38
CA PHE A 124 -13.09 12.67 -7.41
C PHE A 124 -13.30 11.88 -8.71
N LEU A 125 -13.45 10.56 -8.60
CA LEU A 125 -13.70 9.67 -9.74
C LEU A 125 -15.04 9.98 -10.43
N LYS A 126 -16.12 10.24 -9.68
CA LYS A 126 -17.39 10.72 -10.25
C LYS A 126 -17.26 12.03 -11.00
N LYS A 127 -16.39 12.94 -10.54
CA LYS A 127 -16.09 14.21 -11.21
C LYS A 127 -15.27 14.01 -12.50
N LEU A 128 -14.39 13.00 -12.53
CA LEU A 128 -13.69 12.61 -13.76
C LEU A 128 -14.67 12.02 -14.79
N GLU A 129 -15.58 11.14 -14.36
CA GLU A 129 -16.58 10.52 -15.24
C GLU A 129 -17.59 11.53 -15.82
N SER A 130 -17.97 12.56 -15.05
CA SER A 130 -18.91 13.60 -15.51
C SER A 130 -18.30 14.62 -16.47
N GLY A 131 -17.06 14.40 -16.94
CA GLY A 131 -16.38 15.26 -17.91
C GLY A 131 -15.88 16.58 -17.31
N GLY A 132 -15.88 16.72 -15.98
CA GLY A 132 -15.40 17.91 -15.28
C GLY A 132 -13.88 18.13 -15.35
N TRP A 133 -13.15 17.19 -15.96
CA TRP A 133 -11.72 17.28 -16.22
C TRP A 133 -11.48 17.29 -17.73
N ALA A 134 -11.48 18.49 -18.31
CA ALA A 134 -10.86 18.70 -19.61
C ALA A 134 -9.35 18.58 -19.42
N CYS A 135 -8.82 17.35 -19.48
CA CYS A 135 -7.41 17.14 -19.76
C CYS A 135 -7.17 17.85 -21.10
N GLN A 136 -6.39 18.92 -21.08
CA GLN A 136 -5.91 19.56 -22.29
C GLN A 136 -5.15 18.48 -23.06
N ARG A 137 -5.84 17.82 -23.99
CA ARG A 137 -5.23 16.96 -24.98
C ARG A 137 -4.09 17.77 -25.55
N ALA A 138 -2.86 17.37 -25.28
CA ALA A 138 -1.73 17.86 -26.04
C ALA A 138 -2.08 17.59 -27.51
N ARG A 139 -2.49 18.64 -28.23
CA ARG A 139 -2.57 18.58 -29.68
C ARG A 139 -1.17 18.19 -30.12
N PRO A 140 -0.97 17.12 -30.92
CA PRO A 140 0.31 16.95 -31.56
C PRO A 140 0.58 18.22 -32.39
N ALA A 141 1.70 18.87 -32.12
CA ALA A 141 2.18 19.94 -32.96
C ALA A 141 2.53 19.33 -34.33
N GLY A 142 1.80 19.74 -35.37
CA GLY A 142 2.24 19.61 -36.77
C GLY A 142 1.56 18.51 -37.60
N CYS A 143 0.65 18.93 -38.48
CA CYS A 143 0.83 18.86 -39.94
C CYS A 143 0.03 20.02 -40.57
#